data_AF-A0A2W6D365-F1
#
_entry.id   AF-A0A2W6D365-F1
#
_cell.length_a   1.000
_cell.length_b   1.000
_cell.length_c   1.000
_cell.angle_alpha   90.00
_cell.angle_beta   90.00
_cell.angle_gamma   90.00
#
_symmetry.space_group_name_H-M   'P 1'
#
loop_
_entity.id
_entity.type
_entity.pdbx_description
1 polymer ?
#
loop_
_entity_poly.entity_id
_entity_poly.type
_entity_poly.pdbx_seq_one_letter_code
_entity_poly.pdbx_strand_id
1 'polypeptide(L)'
;MYEYSKTAVALCPAGTDVIGGGGPVNGAQHVVIAEDQVGTNQSWAVQAYAACSSPVAGLQIVSVTGDAGSSGFQAKRADCPAGKSALGAGGRINNGAGQVALNTQGPGASISQATAASGLEDHDGFEGQLDLAAVTGAW
;
A
#
# COMPACT_ATOMS: atom_id res chain seq x y z
N MET A 1 -25.43 -9.36 -5.95
CA MET A 1 -24.04 -8.86 -6.04
C MET A 1 -23.28 -9.47 -4.91
N TYR A 2 -22.21 -10.20 -5.21
CA TYR A 2 -21.24 -10.64 -4.22
C TYR A 2 -20.16 -9.54 -4.11
N GLU A 3 -19.72 -9.22 -2.89
CA GLU A 3 -18.62 -8.27 -2.67
C GLU A 3 -17.29 -9.02 -2.74
N TYR A 4 -16.64 -8.99 -3.92
CA TYR A 4 -15.31 -9.59 -4.13
C TYR A 4 -14.17 -8.75 -3.55
N SER A 5 -14.47 -7.58 -2.98
CA SER A 5 -13.50 -6.71 -2.31
C SER A 5 -14.14 -5.96 -1.15
N LYS A 6 -13.33 -5.60 -0.16
CA LYS A 6 -13.75 -4.81 1.00
C LYS A 6 -12.73 -3.71 1.29
N THR A 7 -13.24 -2.59 1.81
CA THR A 7 -12.44 -1.42 2.16
C THR A 7 -12.61 -1.08 3.63
N ALA A 8 -11.49 -0.93 4.34
CA ALA A 8 -11.46 -0.30 5.66
C ALA A 8 -10.66 1.01 5.61
N VAL A 9 -11.16 2.01 6.33
CA VAL A 9 -10.53 3.32 6.50
C VAL A 9 -10.37 3.60 7.99
N ALA A 10 -9.15 3.89 8.42
CA ALA A 10 -8.89 4.41 9.75
C ALA A 10 -8.69 5.92 9.71
N LEU A 11 -9.30 6.62 10.66
CA LEU A 11 -9.23 8.08 10.77
C LEU A 11 -8.55 8.47 12.08
N CYS A 12 -7.79 9.56 12.03
CA CYS A 12 -7.22 10.17 13.24
C CYS A 12 -8.23 11.13 13.91
N PRO A 13 -8.14 11.33 15.23
CA PRO A 13 -8.91 12.36 15.94
C PRO A 13 -8.72 13.75 15.35
N ALA A 14 -9.73 14.61 15.50
CA ALA A 14 -9.68 15.99 15.02
C ALA A 14 -8.46 16.74 15.60
N GLY A 15 -7.72 17.43 14.72
CA GLY A 15 -6.48 18.13 15.09
C GLY A 15 -5.22 17.25 15.11
N THR A 16 -5.29 15.99 14.66
CA THR A 16 -4.12 15.12 14.46
C THR A 16 -4.06 14.57 13.03
N ASP A 17 -2.85 14.45 12.50
CA ASP A 17 -2.57 13.93 11.17
C ASP A 17 -2.21 12.44 11.20
N VAL A 18 -2.54 11.77 10.10
CA VAL A 18 -2.23 10.36 9.81
C VAL A 18 -0.76 10.26 9.37
N ILE A 19 0.12 9.71 10.21
CA ILE A 19 1.57 9.60 9.94
C ILE A 19 2.05 8.17 9.61
N GLY A 20 1.26 7.15 9.98
CA GLY A 20 1.44 5.70 9.70
C GLY A 20 0.11 4.95 9.86
N GLY A 21 0.00 3.62 9.74
CA GLY A 21 -1.30 2.90 9.94
C GLY A 21 -1.38 1.42 9.51
N GLY A 22 -2.59 0.80 9.59
CA GLY A 22 -2.81 -0.55 10.19
C GLY A 22 -3.94 -1.59 9.80
N GLY A 23 -4.24 -2.03 8.57
CA GLY A 23 -4.72 -3.39 8.18
C GLY A 23 -3.81 -4.19 7.21
N PRO A 24 -3.48 -5.48 7.45
CA PRO A 24 -4.05 -6.52 6.60
C PRO A 24 -5.55 -6.67 6.84
N VAL A 25 -5.99 -7.91 6.80
CA VAL A 25 -6.40 -8.55 8.05
C VAL A 25 -5.47 -8.20 9.30
N ASN A 26 -5.25 -6.88 9.62
CA ASN A 26 -4.47 -6.12 10.70
C ASN A 26 -2.98 -5.57 10.50
N GLY A 27 -2.70 -4.29 10.07
CA GLY A 27 -1.34 -3.64 9.84
C GLY A 27 -0.88 -2.60 8.69
N ALA A 28 -1.66 -2.04 7.71
CA ALA A 28 -1.43 -0.84 6.80
C ALA A 28 -2.60 0.25 6.66
N GLN A 29 -2.38 1.55 6.30
CA GLN A 29 -3.34 2.71 6.50
C GLN A 29 -4.73 2.73 5.82
N HIS A 30 -4.81 2.40 4.53
CA HIS A 30 -6.04 2.35 3.74
C HIS A 30 -5.99 1.01 3.00
N VAL A 31 -6.97 0.16 3.28
CA VAL A 31 -6.86 -1.26 2.97
C VAL A 31 -7.96 -1.62 2.01
N VAL A 32 -7.56 -1.88 0.78
CA VAL A 32 -8.37 -2.53 -0.25
C VAL A 32 -7.81 -3.93 -0.40
N ILE A 33 -8.56 -4.92 0.08
CA ILE A 33 -8.27 -6.33 -0.15
C ILE A 33 -9.37 -6.87 -1.06
N ALA A 34 -8.96 -7.57 -2.10
CA ALA A 34 -9.83 -8.38 -2.95
C ALA A 34 -9.63 -9.84 -2.58
N GLU A 35 -10.64 -10.66 -2.86
CA GLU A 35 -10.45 -12.10 -2.97
C GLU A 35 -9.55 -12.43 -4.17
N ASP A 36 -9.02 -13.65 -4.22
CA ASP A 36 -8.34 -14.17 -5.40
C ASP A 36 -9.33 -14.47 -6.55
N GLN A 37 -8.83 -14.94 -7.68
CA GLN A 37 -9.60 -15.30 -8.88
C GLN A 37 -10.64 -16.42 -8.65
N VAL A 38 -10.51 -17.19 -7.57
CA VAL A 38 -11.42 -18.29 -7.20
C VAL A 38 -12.51 -17.81 -6.23
N GLY A 39 -12.18 -16.86 -5.37
CA GLY A 39 -13.09 -16.27 -4.38
C GLY A 39 -13.30 -17.16 -3.14
N THR A 40 -14.10 -16.70 -2.18
CA THR A 40 -14.46 -17.51 -1.01
C THR A 40 -15.94 -17.45 -0.61
N ASN A 41 -16.45 -18.60 -0.18
CA ASN A 41 -17.78 -18.73 0.42
C ASN A 41 -17.77 -18.52 1.95
N GLN A 42 -16.61 -18.18 2.54
CA GLN A 42 -16.47 -17.89 3.97
C GLN A 42 -16.72 -16.42 4.28
N SER A 43 -17.29 -16.13 5.45
CA SER A 43 -17.42 -14.75 5.92
C SER A 43 -16.06 -14.17 6.34
N TRP A 44 -15.68 -13.02 5.79
CA TRP A 44 -14.43 -12.34 6.10
C TRP A 44 -14.63 -10.82 6.30
N ALA A 45 -13.64 -10.19 6.93
CA ALA A 45 -13.65 -8.76 7.23
C ALA A 45 -12.24 -8.16 7.10
N VAL A 46 -12.20 -6.84 6.88
CA VAL A 46 -10.98 -6.04 6.89
C VAL A 46 -11.03 -5.06 8.06
N GLN A 47 -9.88 -4.81 8.67
CA GLN A 47 -9.71 -3.81 9.74
C GLN A 47 -8.60 -2.86 9.30
N ALA A 48 -8.63 -1.60 9.74
CA ALA A 48 -7.56 -0.65 9.54
C ALA A 48 -7.25 0.08 10.85
N TYR A 49 -6.01 0.53 11.01
CA TYR A 49 -5.57 1.42 12.09
C TYR A 49 -4.89 2.66 11.49
N ALA A 50 -4.75 3.72 12.28
CA ALA A 50 -3.95 4.88 11.93
C ALA A 50 -2.99 5.18 13.09
N ALA A 51 -1.73 5.43 12.79
CA ALA A 51 -0.80 6.07 13.71
C ALA A 51 -0.97 7.58 13.55
N CYS A 52 -1.38 8.23 14.64
CA CYS A 52 -1.79 9.64 14.66
C CYS A 52 -0.77 10.46 15.44
N SER A 53 -0.49 11.68 14.95
CA SER A 53 0.38 12.64 15.61
C SER A 53 -0.19 14.05 15.50
N SER A 54 0.27 14.97 16.35
CA SER A 54 0.14 16.41 16.05
C SER A 54 0.70 16.69 14.64
N PRO A 55 0.10 17.62 13.87
CA PRO A 55 0.51 17.93 12.51
C PRO A 55 2.02 18.14 12.36
N VAL A 56 2.63 17.30 11.53
CA VAL A 56 4.08 17.26 11.35
C VAL A 56 4.45 18.33 10.33
N ALA A 57 4.96 19.46 10.81
CA ALA A 57 5.23 20.64 9.98
C ALA A 57 6.23 20.32 8.85
N GLY A 58 5.77 20.41 7.60
CA GLY A 58 6.56 20.05 6.42
C GLY A 58 6.42 18.60 5.97
N LEU A 59 5.56 17.79 6.59
CA LEU A 59 5.18 16.48 6.07
C LEU A 59 4.64 16.60 4.63
N GLN A 60 5.05 15.68 3.77
CA GLN A 60 4.54 15.54 2.41
C GLN A 60 4.33 14.06 2.10
N ILE A 61 3.35 13.75 1.25
CA ILE A 61 3.18 12.41 0.68
C ILE A 61 3.77 12.42 -0.73
N VAL A 62 4.69 11.50 -1.00
CA VAL A 62 5.27 11.29 -2.33
C VAL A 62 4.76 9.97 -2.87
N SER A 63 4.24 9.97 -4.09
CA SER A 63 3.75 8.78 -4.79
C SER A 63 4.40 8.63 -6.17
N VAL A 64 4.73 7.40 -6.54
CA VAL A 64 5.31 7.04 -7.84
C VAL A 64 4.54 5.84 -8.38
N THR A 65 3.93 6.00 -9.55
CA THR A 65 3.24 4.92 -10.28
C THR A 65 4.09 4.49 -11.47
N GLY A 66 4.16 3.19 -11.74
CA GLY A 66 4.82 2.65 -12.93
C GLY A 66 3.93 2.60 -14.16
N ASP A 67 4.56 2.40 -15.32
CA ASP A 67 3.85 1.91 -16.51
C ASP A 67 3.29 0.50 -16.26
N ALA A 68 2.17 0.19 -16.91
CA ALA A 68 1.55 -1.13 -16.84
C ALA A 68 2.37 -2.19 -17.60
N GLY A 69 2.32 -3.43 -17.12
CA GLY A 69 3.03 -4.56 -17.72
C GLY A 69 2.58 -5.92 -17.21
N SER A 70 2.96 -6.98 -17.92
CA SER A 70 2.63 -8.39 -17.65
C SER A 70 3.85 -9.15 -17.08
N SER A 71 4.52 -8.54 -16.09
CA SER A 71 5.70 -9.12 -15.45
C SER A 71 5.31 -9.68 -14.09
N GLY A 72 5.53 -10.98 -13.91
CA GLY A 72 5.32 -11.74 -12.66
C GLY A 72 5.85 -11.07 -11.39
N PHE A 73 6.85 -10.20 -11.53
CA PHE A 73 7.29 -9.29 -10.49
C PHE A 73 7.40 -7.86 -11.03
N GLN A 74 6.87 -6.90 -10.28
CA GLN A 74 7.10 -5.47 -10.50
C GLN A 74 7.46 -4.77 -9.18
N ALA A 75 8.35 -3.78 -9.24
CA ALA A 75 8.68 -2.95 -8.09
C ALA A 75 8.76 -1.46 -8.46
N LYS A 76 8.36 -0.60 -7.53
CA LYS A 76 8.50 0.86 -7.61
C LYS A 76 9.01 1.41 -6.30
N ARG A 77 9.82 2.47 -6.38
CA ARG A 77 10.47 3.12 -5.24
C ARG A 77 10.01 4.57 -5.19
N ALA A 78 9.63 5.03 -4.00
CA ALA A 78 9.22 6.41 -3.73
C ALA A 78 10.30 7.10 -2.90
N ASP A 79 10.98 8.07 -3.52
CA ASP A 79 12.05 8.86 -2.90
C ASP A 79 11.50 10.02 -2.09
N CYS A 80 12.13 10.28 -0.94
CA CYS A 80 11.97 11.54 -0.23
C CYS A 80 12.79 12.64 -0.94
N PRO A 81 12.21 13.82 -1.20
CA PRO A 81 12.94 15.04 -1.51
C PRO A 81 14.14 15.29 -0.58
N ALA A 82 15.20 15.88 -1.15
CA ALA A 82 16.49 16.05 -0.49
C ALA A 82 16.36 16.71 0.90
N GLY A 83 17.05 16.11 1.89
CA GLY A 83 17.05 16.57 3.28
C GLY A 83 15.92 16.01 4.14
N LYS A 84 15.01 15.18 3.59
CA LYS A 84 13.88 14.59 4.30
C LYS A 84 14.01 13.09 4.48
N SER A 85 13.44 12.56 5.56
CA SER A 85 13.41 11.13 5.89
C SER A 85 12.03 10.54 5.64
N ALA A 86 11.98 9.27 5.26
CA ALA A 86 10.75 8.51 5.15
C ALA A 86 10.22 8.13 6.55
N LEU A 87 8.92 8.34 6.78
CA LEU A 87 8.21 8.00 8.02
C LEU A 87 7.39 6.71 7.89
N GLY A 88 7.00 6.33 6.68
CA GLY A 88 6.16 5.16 6.43
C GLY A 88 5.98 4.86 4.95
N ALA A 89 5.71 3.59 4.64
CA ALA A 89 5.48 3.09 3.29
C ALA A 89 4.00 2.78 3.04
N GLY A 90 3.61 2.86 1.77
CA GLY A 90 2.37 2.31 1.26
C GLY A 90 2.52 1.92 -0.21
N GLY A 91 1.49 1.29 -0.75
CA GLY A 91 1.42 0.97 -2.17
C GLY A 91 0.01 0.61 -2.61
N ARG A 92 -0.17 0.49 -3.92
CA ARG A 92 -1.44 0.09 -4.53
C ARG A 92 -1.15 -0.64 -5.83
N ILE A 93 -1.78 -1.80 -6.01
CA ILE A 93 -1.85 -2.47 -7.31
C ILE A 93 -3.08 -1.94 -8.04
N ASN A 94 -2.92 -1.66 -9.34
CA ASN A 94 -4.03 -1.40 -10.24
C ASN A 94 -4.12 -2.56 -11.25
N ASN A 95 -5.34 -2.91 -11.62
CA ASN A 95 -5.68 -3.93 -12.63
C ASN A 95 -5.20 -5.37 -12.34
N GLY A 96 -4.59 -5.68 -11.19
CA GLY A 96 -4.09 -7.02 -10.84
C GLY A 96 -5.14 -8.09 -10.50
N ALA A 97 -6.43 -7.86 -10.76
CA ALA A 97 -7.54 -8.83 -10.75
C ALA A 97 -7.70 -9.81 -9.56
N GLY A 98 -7.05 -9.56 -8.41
CA GLY A 98 -7.00 -10.52 -7.28
C GLY A 98 -5.78 -11.46 -7.31
N GLN A 99 -5.09 -11.56 -8.45
CA GLN A 99 -3.96 -12.47 -8.71
C GLN A 99 -2.58 -11.89 -8.37
N VAL A 100 -2.52 -10.71 -7.74
CA VAL A 100 -1.24 -10.03 -7.43
C VAL A 100 -1.21 -9.64 -5.96
N ALA A 101 -0.21 -10.14 -5.24
CA ALA A 101 0.08 -9.78 -3.87
C ALA A 101 0.91 -8.48 -3.79
N LEU A 102 0.47 -7.54 -2.95
CA LEU A 102 1.21 -6.32 -2.63
C LEU A 102 2.15 -6.56 -1.44
N ASN A 103 3.42 -6.20 -1.61
CA ASN A 103 4.39 -6.08 -0.52
C ASN A 103 4.93 -4.65 -0.47
N THR A 104 5.14 -4.11 0.74
CA THR A 104 5.66 -2.75 0.96
C THR A 104 6.85 -2.77 1.90
N GLN A 105 7.95 -2.16 1.48
CA GLN A 105 9.18 -2.04 2.26
C GLN A 105 9.27 -0.64 2.88
N GLY A 106 9.16 -0.61 4.21
CA GLY A 106 9.33 0.59 5.02
C GLY A 106 10.77 1.12 5.05
N PRO A 107 10.98 2.35 5.56
CA PRO A 107 12.31 2.86 5.80
C PRO A 107 13.04 1.99 6.85
N GLY A 108 14.35 1.86 6.68
CA GLY A 108 15.22 1.11 7.58
C GLY A 108 16.61 1.71 7.63
N ALA A 109 17.51 1.12 8.43
CA ALA A 109 18.86 1.66 8.65
C ALA A 109 19.68 1.90 7.36
N SER A 110 19.39 1.15 6.28
CA SER A 110 20.05 1.30 4.97
C SER A 110 19.27 2.14 3.96
N ILE A 111 18.01 2.52 4.23
CA ILE A 111 17.09 3.21 3.30
C ILE A 111 16.18 4.22 4.04
N SER A 112 16.76 5.11 4.85
CA SER A 112 16.00 6.10 5.63
C SER A 112 15.28 7.18 4.80
N GLN A 113 15.61 7.33 3.52
CA GLN A 113 15.09 8.40 2.64
C GLN A 113 14.16 7.89 1.53
N ALA A 114 13.71 6.63 1.57
CA ALA A 114 12.80 6.08 0.57
C ALA A 114 12.03 4.88 1.07
N THR A 115 10.95 4.55 0.36
CA THR A 115 10.21 3.30 0.52
C THR A 115 10.06 2.60 -0.82
N ALA A 116 9.67 1.34 -0.81
CA ALA A 116 9.34 0.61 -2.02
C ALA A 116 8.02 -0.14 -1.87
N ALA A 117 7.34 -0.35 -3.00
CA ALA A 117 6.29 -1.34 -3.14
C ALA A 117 6.71 -2.35 -4.20
N SER A 118 6.24 -3.60 -4.08
CA SER A 118 6.34 -4.61 -5.13
C SER A 118 5.03 -5.38 -5.28
N GLY A 119 4.64 -5.67 -6.51
CA GLY A 119 3.63 -6.66 -6.87
C GLY A 119 4.31 -7.97 -7.25
N LEU A 120 3.76 -9.09 -6.79
CA LEU A 120 4.14 -10.44 -7.19
C LEU A 120 2.86 -11.18 -7.60
N GLU A 121 2.87 -11.82 -8.76
CA GLU A 121 1.77 -12.67 -9.23
C GLU A 121 1.65 -13.96 -8.38
N ASP A 122 0.49 -14.60 -8.42
CA ASP A 122 0.20 -15.87 -7.77
C ASP A 122 0.84 -17.08 -8.50
N HIS A 123 0.41 -18.31 -8.15
CA HIS A 123 1.09 -19.52 -8.61
C HIS A 123 0.81 -19.88 -10.07
N ASP A 124 -0.42 -19.60 -10.54
CA ASP A 124 -0.87 -19.77 -11.92
C ASP A 124 -0.49 -18.56 -12.81
N GLY A 125 -0.24 -17.39 -12.21
CA GLY A 125 0.25 -16.21 -12.90
C GLY A 125 -0.88 -15.37 -13.50
N PHE A 126 -0.58 -14.12 -13.86
CA PHE A 126 -1.58 -13.18 -14.36
C PHE A 126 -1.38 -12.87 -15.84
N GLU A 127 -2.33 -13.28 -16.69
CA GLU A 127 -2.28 -13.00 -18.14
C GLU A 127 -2.53 -11.53 -18.52
N GLY A 128 -2.92 -10.69 -17.55
CA GLY A 128 -3.23 -9.28 -17.78
C GLY A 128 -2.02 -8.35 -17.69
N GLN A 129 -2.31 -7.04 -17.62
CA GLN A 129 -1.32 -6.02 -17.29
C GLN A 129 -1.69 -5.37 -15.96
N LEU A 130 -0.75 -5.37 -15.03
CA LEU A 130 -0.84 -4.63 -13.77
C LEU A 130 0.06 -3.40 -13.82
N ASP A 131 -0.33 -2.36 -13.08
CA ASP A 131 0.59 -1.30 -12.67
C ASP A 131 0.62 -1.16 -11.14
N LEU A 132 1.69 -0.57 -10.64
CA LEU A 132 1.98 -0.47 -9.23
C LEU A 132 2.30 0.99 -8.86
N ALA A 133 1.65 1.48 -7.80
CA ALA A 133 2.04 2.69 -7.11
C ALA A 133 2.79 2.36 -5.82
N ALA A 134 3.90 3.07 -5.56
CA ALA A 134 4.58 3.13 -4.26
C ALA A 134 4.34 4.51 -3.63
N VAL A 135 4.23 4.55 -2.31
CA VAL A 135 3.95 5.78 -1.54
C VAL A 135 4.91 5.87 -0.35
N THR A 136 5.44 7.08 -0.08
CA THR A 136 6.15 7.41 1.16
C THR A 136 5.57 8.66 1.80
N GLY A 137 5.43 8.65 3.13
CA GLY A 137 5.35 9.88 3.92
C GLY A 137 6.75 10.38 4.20
N ALA A 138 7.05 11.64 3.91
CA ALA A 138 8.40 12.21 3.99
C ALA A 138 8.42 13.51 4.81
N TRP A 139 9.37 13.64 5.73
CA TRP A 139 9.54 14.80 6.60
C TRP A 139 11.00 15.25 6.71
#